data_AF-X1UAP5-F1
#
_entry.id   AF-X1UAP5-F1
#
_cell.length_a   1.000
_cell.length_b   1.000
_cell.length_c   1.000
_cell.angle_alpha   90.00
_cell.angle_beta   90.00
_cell.angle_gamma   90.00
#
_symmetry.space_group_name_H-M   'P 1'
#
loop_
_entity.id
_entity.type
_entity.pdbx_description
1 polymer ?
#
loop_
_entity_poly.entity_id
_entity_poly.type
_entity_poly.pdbx_seq_one_letter_code
_entity_poly.pdbx_strand_id
1 'polypeptide(L)'
;PVVFEGAISRPSCCKLDTDKFVAFYKGSGGKAYACAFTVSGTTPTAGALKEIDSNAISSTSIECAQLDTDKFVIAWSIPDSWCKLEICAVSGTTISEGTEYQFEENLPFSYVGMAKVNGSHFIIVYRGGASDGQYRYCTFSGLSITAGVGEGDFGYLPNAGSCDDTDVCLLSALKVAAVYWDSEYSDSWAVVGDYTPGWSGKISGVTNPAKIMGVDVANIAKVKGVASA
;
A
#
# COMPACT_ATOMS: atom_id res chain seq x y z
N PRO A 1 -7.76 12.65 -25.49
CA PRO A 1 -6.93 11.41 -25.59
C PRO A 1 -5.48 11.81 -25.86
N VAL A 2 -4.51 11.05 -25.33
CA VAL A 2 -3.08 11.30 -25.53
C VAL A 2 -2.38 9.96 -25.72
N VAL A 3 -1.41 9.90 -26.64
CA VAL A 3 -0.46 8.79 -26.73
C VAL A 3 0.79 9.21 -25.96
N PHE A 4 1.22 8.42 -24.98
CA PHE A 4 2.35 8.76 -24.11
C PHE A 4 3.53 7.78 -24.21
N GLU A 5 3.27 6.52 -24.60
CA GLU A 5 4.28 5.50 -24.87
C GLU A 5 3.77 4.54 -25.95
N GLY A 6 4.65 3.68 -26.47
CA GLY A 6 4.29 2.55 -27.32
C GLY A 6 3.50 1.46 -26.57
N ALA A 7 3.78 0.19 -26.88
CA ALA A 7 3.08 -0.92 -26.26
C ALA A 7 3.42 -1.03 -24.76
N ILE A 8 2.38 -0.97 -23.92
CA ILE A 8 2.46 -1.21 -22.47
C ILE A 8 1.67 -2.47 -22.12
N SER A 9 1.94 -3.04 -20.94
CA SER A 9 1.15 -4.14 -20.38
C SER A 9 0.93 -3.92 -18.89
N ARG A 10 -0.17 -4.51 -18.36
CA ARG A 10 -0.54 -4.46 -16.93
C ARG A 10 -0.54 -3.02 -16.37
N PRO A 11 -1.27 -2.07 -16.99
CA PRO A 11 -1.32 -0.72 -16.47
C PRO A 11 -2.16 -0.66 -15.19
N SER A 12 -1.65 0.04 -14.19
CA SER A 12 -2.38 0.55 -13.04
C SER A 12 -2.37 2.08 -13.09
N CYS A 13 -3.41 2.72 -12.56
CA CYS A 13 -3.45 4.17 -12.45
C CYS A 13 -4.12 4.59 -11.15
N CYS A 14 -3.62 5.67 -10.56
CA CYS A 14 -4.25 6.26 -9.40
C CYS A 14 -4.36 7.78 -9.56
N LYS A 15 -5.37 8.34 -8.89
CA LYS A 15 -5.46 9.79 -8.71
C LYS A 15 -4.18 10.28 -8.03
N LEU A 16 -3.72 11.48 -8.38
CA LEU A 16 -2.66 12.16 -7.65
C LEU A 16 -3.18 13.47 -7.07
N ASP A 17 -3.92 14.25 -7.83
CA ASP A 17 -4.59 15.46 -7.36
C ASP A 17 -5.94 15.61 -8.10
N THR A 18 -6.65 16.71 -7.90
CA THR A 18 -7.90 17.05 -8.61
C THR A 18 -7.72 17.10 -10.13
N ASP A 19 -6.56 17.53 -10.61
CA ASP A 19 -6.21 17.68 -12.02
C ASP A 19 -5.00 16.81 -12.42
N LYS A 20 -4.62 15.83 -11.61
CA LYS A 20 -3.46 14.97 -11.86
C LYS A 20 -3.74 13.51 -11.55
N PHE A 21 -3.15 12.64 -12.34
CA PHE A 21 -3.10 11.21 -12.09
C PHE A 21 -1.77 10.65 -12.53
N VAL A 22 -1.46 9.43 -12.08
CA VAL A 22 -0.27 8.69 -12.50
C VAL A 22 -0.69 7.37 -13.12
N ALA A 23 0.10 6.90 -14.08
CA ALA A 23 0.04 5.54 -14.57
C ALA A 23 1.36 4.84 -14.21
N PHE A 24 1.25 3.60 -13.74
CA PHE A 24 2.37 2.69 -13.48
C PHE A 24 2.14 1.41 -14.27
N TYR A 25 3.15 0.95 -15.00
CA TYR A 25 2.97 -0.10 -15.99
C TYR A 25 4.28 -0.79 -16.36
N LYS A 26 4.16 -1.94 -17.05
CA LYS A 26 5.28 -2.61 -17.71
C LYS A 26 5.41 -2.11 -19.14
N GLY A 27 6.51 -1.42 -19.41
CA GLY A 27 6.79 -0.77 -20.70
C GLY A 27 7.87 -1.48 -21.52
N SER A 28 8.65 -0.68 -22.24
CA SER A 28 9.76 -1.15 -23.09
C SER A 28 10.73 -2.08 -22.36
N GLY A 29 11.20 -3.14 -23.03
CA GLY A 29 12.11 -4.13 -22.43
C GLY A 29 11.49 -4.95 -21.28
N GLY A 30 10.18 -4.82 -21.03
CA GLY A 30 9.52 -5.47 -19.92
C GLY A 30 9.85 -4.86 -18.55
N LYS A 31 10.32 -3.62 -18.52
CA LYS A 31 10.71 -2.88 -17.31
C LYS A 31 9.55 -2.11 -16.68
N ALA A 32 9.73 -1.68 -15.44
CA ALA A 32 8.77 -0.83 -14.74
C ALA A 32 8.90 0.64 -15.18
N TYR A 33 7.79 1.25 -15.55
CA TYR A 33 7.71 2.67 -15.88
C TYR A 33 6.54 3.36 -15.19
N ALA A 34 6.70 4.65 -14.93
CA ALA A 34 5.65 5.54 -14.47
C ALA A 34 5.56 6.80 -15.34
N CYS A 35 4.35 7.33 -15.48
CA CYS A 35 4.11 8.62 -16.14
C CYS A 35 3.07 9.41 -15.33
N ALA A 36 3.38 10.68 -15.06
CA ALA A 36 2.45 11.61 -14.41
C ALA A 36 1.74 12.46 -15.46
N PHE A 37 0.46 12.72 -15.26
CA PHE A 37 -0.39 13.46 -16.17
C PHE A 37 -1.01 14.66 -15.49
N THR A 38 -1.16 15.76 -16.23
CA THR A 38 -2.09 16.85 -15.89
C THR A 38 -3.37 16.72 -16.73
N VAL A 39 -4.49 17.20 -16.21
CA VAL A 39 -5.80 17.11 -16.87
C VAL A 39 -6.44 18.48 -16.95
N SER A 40 -6.79 18.90 -18.17
CA SER A 40 -7.62 20.09 -18.41
C SER A 40 -8.93 19.66 -19.05
N GLY A 41 -10.03 19.73 -18.28
CA GLY A 41 -11.32 19.16 -18.68
C GLY A 41 -11.24 17.64 -18.83
N THR A 42 -11.30 17.15 -20.06
CA THR A 42 -11.15 15.71 -20.41
C THR A 42 -9.84 15.41 -21.14
N THR A 43 -8.94 16.40 -21.25
CA THR A 43 -7.70 16.29 -22.00
C THR A 43 -6.52 16.05 -21.07
N PRO A 44 -5.94 14.83 -21.07
CA PRO A 44 -4.69 14.56 -20.37
C PRO A 44 -3.48 15.09 -21.14
N THR A 45 -2.46 15.56 -20.42
CA THR A 45 -1.13 15.89 -20.94
C THR A 45 -0.10 15.05 -20.20
N ALA A 46 0.67 14.24 -20.93
CA ALA A 46 1.69 13.36 -20.37
C ALA A 46 2.96 14.15 -19.99
N GLY A 47 3.54 13.79 -18.85
CA GLY A 47 4.88 14.18 -18.45
C GLY A 47 5.97 13.36 -19.13
N ALA A 48 7.19 13.49 -18.62
CA ALA A 48 8.29 12.62 -19.00
C ALA A 48 8.07 11.20 -18.45
N LEU A 49 8.46 10.20 -19.24
CA LEU A 49 8.48 8.81 -18.78
C LEU A 49 9.57 8.63 -17.72
N LYS A 50 9.24 7.92 -16.65
CA LYS A 50 10.18 7.56 -15.59
C LYS A 50 10.40 6.06 -15.61
N GLU A 51 11.61 5.62 -15.98
CA GLU A 51 12.04 4.24 -15.70
C GLU A 51 12.22 4.10 -14.19
N ILE A 52 11.50 3.15 -13.60
CA ILE A 52 11.50 2.85 -12.16
C ILE A 52 12.52 1.76 -11.86
N ASP A 53 12.41 0.63 -12.55
CA ASP A 53 13.36 -0.46 -12.42
C ASP A 53 13.98 -0.72 -13.79
N SER A 54 15.31 -0.73 -13.84
CA SER A 54 16.05 -1.00 -15.08
C SER A 54 16.04 -2.48 -15.48
N ASN A 55 15.64 -3.36 -14.56
CA ASN A 55 15.48 -4.78 -14.82
C ASN A 55 14.10 -5.09 -15.39
N ALA A 56 13.99 -6.20 -16.12
CA ALA A 56 12.69 -6.73 -16.50
C ALA A 56 11.91 -7.14 -15.25
N ILE A 57 10.62 -6.80 -15.21
CA ILE A 57 9.73 -7.10 -14.10
C ILE A 57 8.77 -8.25 -14.46
N SER A 58 8.26 -8.94 -13.44
CA SER A 58 7.16 -9.89 -13.58
C SER A 58 5.83 -9.15 -13.82
N SER A 59 4.80 -9.89 -14.22
CA SER A 59 3.46 -9.35 -14.53
C SER A 59 2.41 -9.70 -13.47
N THR A 60 2.84 -10.27 -12.34
CA THR A 60 1.98 -10.70 -11.22
C THR A 60 1.60 -9.57 -10.27
N SER A 61 2.41 -8.52 -10.18
CA SER A 61 2.10 -7.33 -9.38
C SER A 61 2.61 -6.09 -10.10
N ILE A 62 1.70 -5.19 -10.46
CA ILE A 62 1.97 -3.84 -10.95
C ILE A 62 0.84 -2.96 -10.46
N GLU A 63 1.04 -2.27 -9.36
CA GLU A 63 0.00 -1.44 -8.75
C GLU A 63 0.51 -0.08 -8.32
N CYS A 64 -0.40 0.90 -8.32
CA CYS A 64 -0.15 2.22 -7.76
C CYS A 64 -1.35 2.73 -6.95
N ALA A 65 -1.07 3.45 -5.86
CA ALA A 65 -2.09 4.06 -5.03
C ALA A 65 -1.69 5.47 -4.60
N GLN A 66 -2.68 6.36 -4.52
CA GLN A 66 -2.48 7.74 -4.08
C GLN A 66 -2.07 7.76 -2.61
N LEU A 67 -1.01 8.47 -2.23
CA LEU A 67 -0.66 8.73 -0.82
C LEU A 67 -0.87 10.18 -0.41
N ASP A 68 -0.76 11.12 -1.33
CA ASP A 68 -1.00 12.54 -1.10
C ASP A 68 -1.35 13.26 -2.41
N THR A 69 -1.49 14.59 -2.39
CA THR A 69 -1.71 15.41 -3.60
C THR A 69 -0.51 15.41 -4.56
N ASP A 70 0.65 14.98 -4.10
CA ASP A 70 1.93 14.97 -4.81
C ASP A 70 2.71 13.66 -4.61
N LYS A 71 2.14 12.66 -3.93
CA LYS A 71 2.80 11.37 -3.62
C LYS A 71 1.92 10.19 -3.96
N PHE A 72 2.56 9.12 -4.42
CA PHE A 72 1.92 7.83 -4.67
C PHE A 72 2.89 6.71 -4.29
N VAL A 73 2.33 5.55 -3.95
CA VAL A 73 3.09 4.32 -3.74
C VAL A 73 2.92 3.44 -4.97
N ILE A 74 3.99 2.76 -5.35
CA ILE A 74 4.00 1.72 -6.37
C ILE A 74 4.43 0.40 -5.77
N ALA A 75 3.92 -0.69 -6.34
CA ALA A 75 4.34 -2.05 -6.03
C ALA A 75 4.57 -2.83 -7.32
N TRP A 76 5.74 -3.48 -7.44
CA TRP A 76 6.04 -4.34 -8.59
C TRP A 76 6.78 -5.61 -8.19
N SER A 77 6.48 -6.69 -8.89
CA SER A 77 7.19 -7.97 -8.73
C SER A 77 8.35 -8.08 -9.71
N ILE A 78 9.51 -8.58 -9.26
CA ILE A 78 10.63 -8.96 -10.13
C ILE A 78 10.65 -10.49 -10.40
N PRO A 79 11.25 -10.96 -11.49
CA PRO A 79 11.38 -12.39 -11.78
C PRO A 79 12.05 -13.15 -10.62
N ASP A 80 11.52 -14.34 -10.31
CA ASP A 80 12.06 -15.27 -9.31
C ASP A 80 12.20 -14.70 -7.88
N SER A 81 11.54 -13.58 -7.59
CA SER A 81 11.85 -12.79 -6.42
C SER A 81 10.68 -11.91 -5.96
N TRP A 82 10.99 -11.03 -5.01
CA TRP A 82 10.10 -10.27 -4.15
C TRP A 82 9.30 -9.20 -4.90
N CYS A 83 8.17 -8.81 -4.32
CA CYS A 83 7.60 -7.52 -4.64
C CYS A 83 8.39 -6.42 -3.93
N LYS A 84 8.68 -5.35 -4.66
CA LYS A 84 9.22 -4.10 -4.15
C LYS A 84 8.09 -3.10 -3.99
N LEU A 85 8.21 -2.24 -3.00
CA LEU A 85 7.41 -1.05 -2.86
C LEU A 85 8.30 0.18 -2.95
N GLU A 86 7.76 1.26 -3.47
CA GLU A 86 8.44 2.55 -3.43
C GLU A 86 7.43 3.69 -3.38
N ILE A 87 7.76 4.74 -2.65
CA ILE A 87 6.98 5.98 -2.66
C ILE A 87 7.66 6.96 -3.60
N CYS A 88 6.92 7.43 -4.58
CA CYS A 88 7.37 8.45 -5.50
C CYS A 88 6.66 9.78 -5.21
N ALA A 89 7.36 10.87 -5.49
CA ALA A 89 6.80 12.22 -5.51
C ALA A 89 6.70 12.77 -6.93
N VAL A 90 5.80 13.73 -7.12
CA VAL A 90 5.61 14.43 -8.40
C VAL A 90 5.71 15.94 -8.20
N SER A 91 6.61 16.57 -8.95
CA SER A 91 6.69 18.03 -9.06
C SER A 91 6.30 18.45 -10.49
N GLY A 92 5.13 19.07 -10.63
CA GLY A 92 4.51 19.32 -11.93
C GLY A 92 4.10 18.01 -12.60
N THR A 93 4.95 17.49 -13.48
CA THR A 93 4.83 16.18 -14.13
C THR A 93 6.10 15.33 -14.03
N THR A 94 7.09 15.78 -13.25
CA THR A 94 8.36 15.07 -13.06
C THR A 94 8.25 14.17 -11.85
N ILE A 95 8.51 12.88 -12.05
CA ILE A 95 8.50 11.88 -10.98
C ILE A 95 9.90 11.75 -10.37
N SER A 96 9.98 11.75 -9.04
CA SER A 96 11.18 11.42 -8.28
C SER A 96 10.93 10.23 -7.36
N GLU A 97 11.91 9.36 -7.28
CA GLU A 97 11.92 8.12 -6.50
C GLU A 97 12.27 8.34 -5.04
N GLY A 98 11.85 7.38 -4.22
CA GLY A 98 12.07 7.34 -2.79
C GLY A 98 13.17 6.37 -2.44
N THR A 99 12.94 5.62 -1.37
CA THR A 99 13.76 4.45 -1.06
C THR A 99 12.95 3.21 -1.35
N GLU A 100 13.48 2.33 -2.20
CA GLU A 100 12.91 1.00 -2.41
C GLU A 100 12.78 0.27 -1.06
N TYR A 101 11.61 -0.29 -0.83
CA TYR A 101 11.30 -1.08 0.34
C TYR A 101 10.94 -2.50 -0.07
N GLN A 102 11.46 -3.46 0.69
CA GLN A 102 11.24 -4.89 0.50
C GLN A 102 10.90 -5.50 1.86
N PHE A 103 9.90 -6.38 1.89
CA PHE A 103 9.57 -7.09 3.14
C PHE A 103 10.72 -8.02 3.54
N GLU A 104 11.09 -8.01 4.82
CA GLU A 104 12.28 -8.69 5.36
C GLU A 104 12.21 -10.23 5.32
N GLU A 105 11.06 -10.83 4.98
CA GLU A 105 10.78 -12.25 5.26
C GLU A 105 11.12 -13.23 4.13
N ASN A 106 11.82 -12.82 3.07
CA ASN A 106 12.08 -13.70 1.90
C ASN A 106 10.82 -14.32 1.28
N LEU A 107 9.62 -13.80 1.56
CA LEU A 107 8.39 -14.35 1.02
C LEU A 107 8.09 -13.69 -0.33
N PRO A 108 7.99 -14.44 -1.44
CA PRO A 108 7.41 -13.90 -2.66
C PRO A 108 5.98 -13.51 -2.34
N PHE A 109 5.61 -12.27 -2.65
CA PHE A 109 4.22 -11.84 -2.61
C PHE A 109 3.79 -11.30 -3.96
N SER A 110 2.54 -11.60 -4.32
CA SER A 110 1.98 -11.35 -5.65
C SER A 110 0.52 -10.90 -5.54
N TYR A 111 -0.08 -10.48 -6.66
CA TYR A 111 -1.49 -10.08 -6.71
C TYR A 111 -1.81 -9.00 -5.68
N VAL A 112 -1.05 -7.91 -5.76
CA VAL A 112 -1.10 -6.84 -4.78
C VAL A 112 -2.32 -5.96 -5.01
N GLY A 113 -2.97 -5.52 -3.94
CA GLY A 113 -3.87 -4.37 -3.90
C GLY A 113 -3.38 -3.35 -2.87
N MET A 114 -3.58 -2.05 -3.12
CA MET A 114 -3.12 -1.00 -2.20
C MET A 114 -4.11 0.15 -2.06
N ALA A 115 -4.21 0.71 -0.85
CA ALA A 115 -4.99 1.92 -0.62
C ALA A 115 -4.44 2.78 0.51
N LYS A 116 -4.52 4.11 0.36
CA LYS A 116 -4.14 5.06 1.43
C LYS A 116 -5.15 5.04 2.55
N VAL A 117 -4.65 4.79 3.75
CA VAL A 117 -5.48 4.78 4.95
C VAL A 117 -5.60 6.17 5.56
N ASN A 118 -4.47 6.85 5.75
CA ASN A 118 -4.42 8.22 6.27
C ASN A 118 -3.12 8.92 5.85
N GLY A 119 -2.80 10.06 6.46
CA GLY A 119 -1.62 10.86 6.12
C GLY A 119 -0.27 10.20 6.37
N SER A 120 -0.22 9.06 7.07
CA SER A 120 1.02 8.33 7.37
C SER A 120 0.90 6.82 7.22
N HIS A 121 -0.24 6.30 6.76
CA HIS A 121 -0.47 4.87 6.61
C HIS A 121 -1.13 4.53 5.27
N PHE A 122 -0.73 3.41 4.70
CA PHE A 122 -1.45 2.72 3.63
C PHE A 122 -1.58 1.25 3.97
N ILE A 123 -2.54 0.57 3.36
CA ILE A 123 -2.69 -0.88 3.44
C ILE A 123 -2.23 -1.49 2.14
N ILE A 124 -1.60 -2.65 2.25
CA ILE A 124 -1.37 -3.58 1.16
C ILE A 124 -2.09 -4.89 1.46
N VAL A 125 -2.79 -5.44 0.47
CA VAL A 125 -3.29 -6.82 0.46
C VAL A 125 -2.54 -7.60 -0.61
N TYR A 126 -2.24 -8.87 -0.37
CA TYR A 126 -1.40 -9.66 -1.28
C TYR A 126 -1.54 -11.16 -1.04
N ARG A 127 -1.16 -11.95 -2.04
CA ARG A 127 -0.88 -13.38 -1.90
C ARG A 127 0.49 -13.57 -1.26
N GLY A 128 0.57 -14.21 -0.11
CA GLY A 128 1.81 -14.55 0.58
C GLY A 128 2.52 -15.77 0.00
N GLY A 129 3.67 -16.11 0.59
CA GLY A 129 4.52 -17.22 0.10
C GLY A 129 3.88 -18.60 0.24
N ALA A 130 2.96 -18.79 1.18
CA ALA A 130 2.16 -20.02 1.30
C ALA A 130 0.93 -20.02 0.38
N SER A 131 0.82 -19.02 -0.51
CA SER A 131 -0.37 -18.72 -1.32
C SER A 131 -1.55 -18.19 -0.52
N ASP A 132 -1.38 -17.93 0.77
CA ASP A 132 -2.42 -17.39 1.62
C ASP A 132 -2.69 -15.92 1.35
N GLY A 133 -3.94 -15.49 1.54
CA GLY A 133 -4.29 -14.08 1.48
C GLY A 133 -3.79 -13.36 2.72
N GLN A 134 -3.01 -12.30 2.55
CA GLN A 134 -2.41 -11.54 3.63
C GLN A 134 -2.69 -10.05 3.45
N TYR A 135 -2.62 -9.30 4.55
CA TYR A 135 -2.65 -7.85 4.54
C TYR A 135 -1.60 -7.27 5.48
N ARG A 136 -1.11 -6.07 5.16
CA ARG A 136 -0.21 -5.32 6.03
C ARG A 136 -0.51 -3.82 5.98
N TYR A 137 -0.55 -3.19 7.15
CA TYR A 137 -0.52 -1.74 7.28
C TYR A 137 0.93 -1.27 7.29
N CYS A 138 1.25 -0.38 6.34
CA CYS A 138 2.56 0.20 6.19
C CYS A 138 2.52 1.65 6.65
N THR A 139 3.48 2.04 7.48
CA THR A 139 3.71 3.44 7.85
C THR A 139 4.63 4.08 6.81
N PHE A 140 4.44 5.36 6.54
CA PHE A 140 5.36 6.13 5.72
C PHE A 140 5.66 7.51 6.30
N SER A 141 6.87 8.00 6.02
CA SER A 141 7.30 9.35 6.34
C SER A 141 8.12 9.90 5.17
N GLY A 142 7.63 10.96 4.53
CA GLY A 142 8.20 11.45 3.28
C GLY A 142 8.12 10.39 2.18
N LEU A 143 9.27 9.93 1.70
CA LEU A 143 9.41 8.91 0.64
C LEU A 143 9.95 7.58 1.17
N SER A 144 9.92 7.38 2.49
CA SER A 144 10.42 6.16 3.14
C SER A 144 9.26 5.37 3.73
N ILE A 145 9.25 4.07 3.44
CA ILE A 145 8.28 3.11 3.96
C ILE A 145 8.86 2.42 5.19
N THR A 146 8.02 2.16 6.18
CA THR A 146 8.28 1.26 7.30
C THR A 146 7.09 0.33 7.41
N ALA A 147 7.29 -0.96 7.16
CA ALA A 147 6.22 -1.94 7.37
C ALA A 147 5.85 -1.98 8.85
N GLY A 148 4.55 -2.01 9.16
CA GLY A 148 4.11 -2.29 10.51
C GLY A 148 4.53 -3.71 10.91
N VAL A 149 5.14 -3.82 12.08
CA VAL A 149 5.58 -5.10 12.69
C VAL A 149 4.82 -5.39 13.99
N GLY A 150 3.85 -4.54 14.35
CA GLY A 150 3.03 -4.69 15.55
C GLY A 150 1.86 -5.64 15.36
N GLU A 151 1.33 -6.15 16.48
CA GLU A 151 0.06 -6.87 16.50
C GLU A 151 -1.07 -5.98 15.94
N GLY A 152 -1.78 -6.46 14.93
CA GLY A 152 -2.81 -5.71 14.20
C GLY A 152 -2.32 -4.98 12.94
N ASP A 153 -1.01 -4.82 12.75
CA ASP A 153 -0.45 -4.26 11.52
C ASP A 153 -0.33 -5.29 10.39
N PHE A 154 -0.45 -6.58 10.71
CA PHE A 154 -0.37 -7.68 9.76
C PHE A 154 -1.41 -8.75 10.10
N GLY A 155 -1.93 -9.43 9.09
CA GLY A 155 -2.82 -10.57 9.28
C GLY A 155 -3.18 -11.29 7.98
N TYR A 156 -4.10 -12.24 8.11
CA TYR A 156 -4.61 -13.05 7.01
C TYR A 156 -6.00 -12.60 6.58
N LEU A 157 -6.24 -12.64 5.28
CA LEU A 157 -7.58 -12.57 4.73
C LEU A 157 -8.34 -13.85 5.14
N PRO A 158 -9.60 -13.75 5.60
CA PRO A 158 -10.41 -14.92 5.95
C PRO A 158 -10.50 -15.92 4.79
N ASN A 159 -10.55 -17.23 5.04
CA ASN A 159 -10.81 -18.23 3.97
C ASN A 159 -9.99 -18.01 2.69
N ALA A 160 -8.69 -17.75 2.83
CA ALA A 160 -7.81 -17.44 1.72
C ALA A 160 -6.69 -18.48 1.66
N GLY A 161 -7.05 -19.74 1.35
CA GLY A 161 -6.12 -20.87 1.30
C GLY A 161 -5.17 -20.80 0.09
N SER A 162 -5.71 -20.36 -1.06
CA SER A 162 -4.93 -19.94 -2.24
C SER A 162 -5.51 -18.64 -2.79
N CYS A 163 -4.99 -17.50 -2.33
CA CYS A 163 -5.44 -16.17 -2.68
C CYS A 163 -4.78 -15.67 -3.96
N ASP A 164 -5.57 -15.25 -4.93
CA ASP A 164 -5.16 -14.61 -6.17
C ASP A 164 -5.97 -13.32 -6.37
N ASP A 165 -5.47 -12.45 -7.26
CA ASP A 165 -6.14 -11.23 -7.73
C ASP A 165 -6.80 -10.41 -6.60
N THR A 166 -5.98 -9.82 -5.72
CA THR A 166 -6.48 -9.01 -4.61
C THR A 166 -6.64 -7.54 -4.97
N ASP A 167 -7.64 -6.90 -4.38
CA ASP A 167 -7.81 -5.44 -4.43
C ASP A 167 -8.36 -4.94 -3.09
N VAL A 168 -8.12 -3.66 -2.77
CA VAL A 168 -8.51 -3.06 -1.51
C VAL A 168 -8.90 -1.60 -1.68
N CYS A 169 -9.94 -1.19 -0.96
CA CYS A 169 -10.31 0.21 -0.85
C CYS A 169 -10.71 0.58 0.58
N LEU A 170 -10.73 1.88 0.87
CA LEU A 170 -11.29 2.37 2.13
C LEU A 170 -12.75 2.76 1.99
N LEU A 171 -13.52 2.30 2.97
CA LEU A 171 -14.90 2.72 3.17
C LEU A 171 -14.98 3.94 4.11
N SER A 172 -14.02 4.06 5.04
CA SER A 172 -13.84 5.22 5.91
C SER A 172 -12.42 5.20 6.51
N ALA A 173 -12.03 6.22 7.27
CA ALA A 173 -10.72 6.29 7.91
C ALA A 173 -10.35 5.09 8.81
N LEU A 174 -11.35 4.33 9.27
CA LEU A 174 -11.19 3.16 10.14
C LEU A 174 -11.81 1.89 9.55
N LYS A 175 -12.18 1.88 8.26
CA LYS A 175 -12.80 0.72 7.61
C LYS A 175 -12.23 0.46 6.24
N VAL A 176 -11.80 -0.77 6.03
CA VAL A 176 -11.19 -1.25 4.80
C VAL A 176 -12.05 -2.38 4.22
N ALA A 177 -12.23 -2.40 2.91
CA ALA A 177 -12.81 -3.51 2.18
C ALA A 177 -11.75 -4.12 1.27
N ALA A 178 -11.59 -5.44 1.31
CA ALA A 178 -10.73 -6.18 0.40
C ALA A 178 -11.56 -7.19 -0.39
N VAL A 179 -11.17 -7.41 -1.63
CA VAL A 179 -11.69 -8.47 -2.49
C VAL A 179 -10.55 -9.34 -2.98
N TYR A 180 -10.82 -10.62 -3.19
CA TYR A 180 -9.84 -11.58 -3.70
C TYR A 180 -10.54 -12.78 -4.33
N TRP A 181 -9.81 -13.50 -5.17
CA TRP A 181 -10.20 -14.79 -5.69
C TRP A 181 -9.49 -15.90 -4.90
N ASP A 182 -10.25 -16.82 -4.34
CA ASP A 182 -9.69 -18.06 -3.78
C ASP A 182 -9.62 -19.11 -4.89
N SER A 183 -8.42 -19.38 -5.38
CA SER A 183 -8.17 -20.36 -6.44
C SER A 183 -8.18 -21.82 -5.95
N GLU A 184 -8.15 -22.08 -4.64
CA GLU A 184 -8.34 -23.43 -4.09
C GLU A 184 -9.80 -23.88 -4.26
N TYR A 185 -10.73 -22.97 -4.00
CA TYR A 185 -12.17 -23.23 -4.07
C TYR A 185 -12.85 -22.65 -5.31
N SER A 186 -12.14 -21.84 -6.12
CA SER A 186 -12.65 -21.12 -7.29
C SER A 186 -13.76 -20.12 -6.97
N ASP A 187 -13.74 -19.53 -5.78
CA ASP A 187 -14.75 -18.58 -5.29
C ASP A 187 -14.16 -17.17 -5.12
N SER A 188 -14.98 -16.14 -5.32
CA SER A 188 -14.57 -14.75 -5.04
C SER A 188 -15.12 -14.29 -3.69
N TRP A 189 -14.28 -13.63 -2.92
CA TRP A 189 -14.62 -13.17 -1.58
C TRP A 189 -14.52 -11.65 -1.48
N ALA A 190 -15.34 -11.09 -0.59
CA ALA A 190 -15.28 -9.70 -0.17
C ALA A 190 -15.32 -9.66 1.35
N VAL A 191 -14.36 -8.97 1.95
CA VAL A 191 -14.21 -8.89 3.41
C VAL A 191 -14.09 -7.43 3.82
N VAL A 192 -14.68 -7.11 4.97
CA VAL A 192 -14.58 -5.77 5.58
C VAL A 192 -13.92 -5.92 6.94
N GLY A 193 -12.85 -5.18 7.15
CA GLY A 193 -12.11 -5.12 8.41
C GLY A 193 -12.14 -3.71 8.99
N ASP A 194 -12.11 -3.63 10.32
CA ASP A 194 -11.85 -2.38 11.02
C ASP A 194 -10.32 -2.15 11.07
N TYR A 195 -9.90 -0.92 10.81
CA TYR A 195 -8.54 -0.47 11.04
C TYR A 195 -8.49 0.27 12.37
N THR A 196 -7.77 -0.29 13.33
CA THR A 196 -7.46 0.37 14.60
C THR A 196 -5.98 0.74 14.61
N PRO A 197 -5.60 1.96 14.21
CA PRO A 197 -4.20 2.38 14.32
C PRO A 197 -3.76 2.22 15.78
N GLY A 198 -2.61 1.57 15.98
CA GLY A 198 -1.99 1.51 17.30
C GLY A 198 -1.89 2.92 17.89
N TRP A 199 -2.31 3.09 19.14
CA TRP A 199 -2.28 4.40 19.79
C TRP A 199 -0.83 4.88 19.91
N SER A 200 -0.42 5.84 19.09
CA SER A 200 0.92 6.44 19.11
C SER A 200 0.98 7.75 19.91
N GLY A 201 -0.14 8.16 20.50
CA GLY A 201 -0.25 9.36 21.31
C GLY A 201 0.65 9.30 22.54
N LYS A 202 1.54 10.29 22.71
CA LYS A 202 2.17 10.54 24.01
C LYS A 202 1.10 11.06 24.96
N ILE A 203 0.75 10.28 25.98
CA ILE A 203 0.04 10.83 27.14
C ILE A 203 1.04 11.77 27.83
N SER A 204 0.75 13.06 27.86
CA SER A 204 1.59 14.04 28.56
C SER A 204 1.81 13.60 30.01
N GLY A 205 3.07 13.40 30.41
CA GLY A 205 3.45 12.89 31.73
C GLY A 205 3.80 11.39 31.81
N VAL A 206 3.60 10.61 30.74
CA VAL A 206 3.99 9.18 30.70
C VAL A 206 5.32 9.02 29.98
N THR A 207 6.39 8.81 30.74
CA THR A 207 7.77 8.64 30.23
C THR A 207 8.16 7.19 29.97
N ASN A 208 7.37 6.22 30.45
CA ASN A 208 7.55 4.79 30.20
C ASN A 208 6.21 4.16 29.78
N PRO A 209 6.06 3.63 28.55
CA PRO A 209 4.80 3.05 28.09
C PRO A 209 4.37 1.79 28.86
N ALA A 210 5.26 1.14 29.63
CA ALA A 210 4.89 0.06 30.56
C ALA A 210 4.27 0.57 31.88
N LYS A 211 4.22 1.89 32.11
CA LYS A 211 3.67 2.50 33.33
C LYS A 211 2.97 3.82 32.99
N ILE A 212 1.65 3.85 33.02
CA ILE A 212 0.93 5.12 32.98
C ILE A 212 1.01 5.75 34.37
N MET A 213 1.70 6.89 34.49
CA MET A 213 1.81 7.67 35.73
C MET A 213 2.31 6.85 36.96
N GLY A 214 3.20 5.87 36.75
CA GLY A 214 3.75 5.04 37.83
C GLY A 214 2.84 3.89 38.30
N VAL A 215 1.70 3.66 37.64
CA VAL A 215 0.82 2.52 37.90
C VAL A 215 1.21 1.36 36.97
N ASP A 216 1.44 0.18 37.53
CA ASP A 216 1.65 -1.05 36.74
C ASP A 216 0.41 -1.37 35.91
N VAL A 217 0.61 -1.89 34.69
CA VAL A 217 -0.46 -2.25 33.74
C VAL A 217 -1.53 -3.14 34.38
N ALA A 218 -1.13 -4.07 35.26
CA ALA A 218 -2.04 -4.96 35.98
C ALA A 218 -3.05 -4.22 36.90
N ASN A 219 -2.77 -2.97 37.26
CA ASN A 219 -3.61 -2.16 38.15
C ASN A 219 -4.37 -1.04 37.41
N ILE A 220 -4.23 -0.93 36.09
CA ILE A 220 -4.79 0.18 35.32
C ILE A 220 -6.33 0.22 35.36
N ALA A 221 -6.97 -0.96 35.37
CA ALA A 221 -8.42 -1.12 35.50
C ALA A 221 -8.99 -0.65 36.86
N LYS A 222 -8.12 -0.36 37.83
CA LYS A 222 -8.50 0.09 39.19
C LYS A 222 -8.27 1.59 39.41
N VAL A 223 -7.74 2.31 38.42
CA VAL A 223 -7.53 3.76 38.49
C VAL A 223 -8.89 4.46 38.38
N LYS A 224 -9.31 5.13 39.47
CA LYS A 224 -10.55 5.91 39.49
C LYS A 224 -10.53 6.97 38.38
N GLY A 225 -11.49 6.91 37.47
CA GLY A 225 -11.69 7.89 36.39
C GLY A 225 -11.31 7.38 34.99
N VAL A 226 -10.71 6.20 34.86
CA VAL A 226 -10.68 5.51 33.57
C VAL A 226 -12.07 4.91 33.37
N ALA A 227 -12.81 5.40 32.38
CA ALA A 227 -14.07 4.78 32.00
C ALA A 227 -13.79 3.33 31.64
N SER A 228 -14.46 2.40 32.32
CA SER A 228 -14.43 0.98 31.94
C SER A 228 -14.93 0.87 30.50
N ALA A 229 -14.06 0.40 29.61
CA ALA A 229 -14.47 -0.09 28.29
C ALA A 229 -15.21 -1.41 28.47
#